data_AF-F2UX75-F1
#
_entry.id   AF-F2UX75-F1
#
_cell.length_a   1.000
_cell.length_b   1.000
_cell.length_c   1.000
_cell.angle_alpha   90.00
_cell.angle_beta   90.00
_cell.angle_gamma   90.00
#
_symmetry.space_group_name_H-M   'P 1'
#
loop_
_entity.id
_entity.type
_entity.pdbx_description
1 polymer ?
#
loop_
_entity_poly.entity_id
_entity_poly.type
_entity_poly.pdbx_seq_one_letter_code
_entity_poly.pdbx_strand_id
1 'polypeptide(L)'
;MTQPPNPGQPFYQQQPSAPSAPAPGQPYPPQQQFQGAPGAPAAPGAPGQPFPQPPAGDSFMGNLFDTAKPFAEKFGKVFFYIAAIALVANWLYSAYNAGDIAGNYDIETQSRSFNFGKFLLSLLFDAPWIVTQIGLIRLFIELVINSGKKN
;
A
#
# COMPACT_ATOMS: atom_id res chain seq x y z
N MET A 1 -27.03 -41.16 -30.23
CA MET A 1 -27.11 -40.01 -31.15
C MET A 1 -27.64 -38.83 -30.34
N THR A 2 -26.79 -37.86 -30.00
CA THR A 2 -27.21 -36.68 -29.22
C THR A 2 -27.68 -35.59 -30.17
N GLN A 3 -28.89 -35.09 -29.92
CA GLN A 3 -29.54 -34.03 -30.69
C GLN A 3 -28.66 -32.75 -30.71
N PRO A 4 -28.51 -32.06 -31.85
CA PRO A 4 -27.73 -30.83 -31.89
C PRO A 4 -28.40 -29.72 -31.07
N PRO A 5 -27.64 -28.86 -30.37
CA PRO A 5 -28.20 -27.77 -29.56
C PRO A 5 -28.97 -26.76 -30.41
N ASN A 6 -30.09 -26.26 -29.90
CA ASN A 6 -30.92 -25.27 -30.58
C ASN A 6 -30.22 -23.88 -30.55
N PRO A 7 -30.05 -23.17 -31.68
CA PRO A 7 -29.34 -21.89 -31.72
C PRO A 7 -30.04 -20.82 -30.87
N GLY A 8 -29.29 -20.18 -29.96
CA GLY A 8 -29.77 -19.08 -29.10
C GLY A 8 -29.89 -19.42 -27.61
N GLN A 9 -29.64 -20.67 -27.20
CA GLN A 9 -29.52 -21.02 -25.79
C GLN A 9 -28.07 -20.82 -25.31
N PRO A 10 -27.84 -20.19 -24.14
CA PRO A 10 -26.50 -20.10 -23.58
C PRO A 10 -25.94 -21.51 -23.36
N PHE A 11 -24.70 -21.72 -23.78
CA PHE A 11 -24.02 -23.00 -23.60
C PHE A 11 -23.71 -23.18 -22.10
N TYR A 12 -24.59 -23.85 -21.37
CA TYR A 12 -24.22 -24.37 -20.07
C TYR A 12 -23.18 -25.45 -20.31
N GLN A 13 -21.94 -25.21 -19.86
CA GLN A 13 -20.96 -26.30 -19.73
C GLN A 13 -21.68 -27.42 -18.99
N GLN A 14 -21.71 -28.62 -19.57
CA GLN A 14 -22.29 -29.78 -18.91
C GLN A 14 -21.59 -29.92 -17.57
N GLN A 15 -22.28 -29.52 -16.51
CA GLN A 15 -21.83 -29.73 -15.16
C GLN A 15 -21.64 -31.25 -15.04
N PRO A 16 -20.44 -31.74 -14.66
CA PRO A 16 -20.26 -33.15 -14.40
C PRO A 16 -21.36 -33.57 -13.44
N SER A 17 -22.16 -34.57 -13.82
CA SER A 17 -23.23 -35.05 -12.97
C SER A 17 -22.66 -35.33 -11.58
N ALA A 18 -23.32 -34.80 -10.55
CA ALA A 18 -22.90 -35.02 -9.18
C ALA A 18 -22.70 -36.53 -8.95
N PRO A 19 -21.57 -36.97 -8.37
CA PRO A 19 -21.36 -38.39 -8.09
C PRO A 19 -22.55 -38.91 -7.28
N SER A 20 -23.16 -39.99 -7.77
CA SER A 20 -24.27 -40.63 -7.07
C SER A 20 -23.87 -40.98 -5.63
N ALA A 21 -24.78 -40.76 -4.69
CA ALA A 21 -24.55 -41.04 -3.29
C ALA A 21 -24.11 -42.50 -3.07
N PRO A 22 -23.10 -42.78 -2.22
CA PRO A 22 -22.73 -44.15 -1.89
C PRO A 22 -23.90 -44.89 -1.23
N ALA A 23 -24.06 -46.17 -1.56
CA ALA A 23 -25.04 -47.03 -0.90
C ALA A 23 -24.72 -47.19 0.61
N PRO A 24 -25.73 -47.43 1.47
CA PRO A 24 -25.54 -47.50 2.92
C PRO A 24 -24.47 -48.53 3.31
N GLY A 25 -23.44 -48.09 4.05
CA GLY A 25 -22.36 -48.94 4.57
C GLY A 25 -20.99 -48.79 3.89
N GLN A 26 -20.85 -47.94 2.86
CA GLN A 26 -19.55 -47.65 2.24
C GLN A 26 -18.91 -46.39 2.84
N PRO A 27 -17.60 -46.40 3.17
CA PRO A 27 -16.87 -45.19 3.56
C PRO A 27 -16.87 -44.17 2.41
N TYR A 28 -17.10 -42.90 2.74
CA TYR A 28 -16.94 -41.82 1.76
C TYR A 28 -15.47 -41.73 1.31
N PRO A 29 -15.18 -41.60 0.00
CA PRO A 29 -13.83 -41.37 -0.46
C PRO A 29 -13.34 -40.01 0.08
N PRO A 30 -12.06 -39.89 0.50
CA PRO A 30 -11.53 -38.61 0.98
C PRO A 30 -11.66 -37.56 -0.11
N GLN A 31 -12.44 -36.52 0.16
CA GLN A 31 -12.51 -35.36 -0.72
C GLN A 31 -11.14 -34.71 -0.76
N GLN A 32 -10.50 -34.75 -1.93
CA GLN A 32 -9.29 -33.98 -2.18
C GLN A 32 -9.62 -32.50 -1.93
N GLN A 33 -9.08 -31.93 -0.84
CA GLN A 33 -9.11 -30.49 -0.63
C GLN A 33 -8.29 -29.85 -1.74
N PHE A 34 -8.98 -29.40 -2.78
CA PHE A 34 -8.40 -28.55 -3.81
C PHE A 34 -7.97 -27.25 -3.11
N GLN A 35 -6.67 -27.04 -2.96
CA GLN A 35 -6.10 -25.77 -2.53
C GLN A 35 -6.42 -24.74 -3.62
N GLY A 36 -7.46 -23.94 -3.39
CA GLY A 36 -7.85 -22.86 -4.28
C GLY A 36 -6.75 -21.79 -4.36
N ALA A 37 -6.51 -21.28 -5.57
CA ALA A 37 -5.57 -20.21 -5.82
C ALA A 37 -5.92 -18.93 -5.03
N PRO A 38 -4.92 -18.12 -4.61
CA PRO A 38 -5.17 -16.89 -3.88
C PRO A 38 -6.06 -15.95 -4.70
N GLY A 39 -7.25 -15.62 -4.17
CA GLY A 39 -8.18 -14.64 -4.76
C GLY A 39 -9.49 -15.21 -5.34
N ALA A 40 -9.74 -16.52 -5.29
CA ALA A 40 -11.04 -17.06 -5.68
C ALA A 40 -12.13 -16.78 -4.61
N PRO A 41 -13.36 -16.41 -5.00
CA PRO A 41 -14.47 -16.25 -4.05
C PRO A 41 -14.69 -17.54 -3.28
N ALA A 42 -14.68 -17.45 -1.95
CA ALA A 42 -14.96 -18.60 -1.09
C ALA A 42 -16.36 -19.14 -1.40
N ALA A 43 -16.44 -20.42 -1.76
CA ALA A 43 -17.72 -21.10 -1.91
C ALA A 43 -18.51 -21.01 -0.58
N PRO A 44 -19.85 -20.84 -0.61
CA PRO A 44 -20.66 -20.76 0.60
C PRO A 44 -20.44 -22.01 1.48
N GLY A 45 -19.93 -21.79 2.70
CA GLY A 45 -19.67 -22.86 3.66
C GLY A 45 -20.96 -23.57 4.08
N ALA A 46 -20.85 -24.88 4.32
CA ALA A 46 -21.96 -25.71 4.81
C ALA A 46 -22.48 -25.20 6.18
N PRO A 47 -23.78 -25.35 6.48
CA PRO A 47 -24.39 -24.82 7.71
C PRO A 47 -23.72 -25.43 8.95
N GLY A 48 -23.15 -24.57 9.81
CA GLY A 48 -22.56 -24.98 11.09
C GLY A 48 -21.03 -24.99 11.15
N GLN A 49 -20.32 -24.71 10.05
CA GLN A 49 -18.90 -24.40 10.15
C GLN A 49 -18.71 -22.92 10.48
N PRO A 50 -17.84 -22.56 11.46
CA PRO A 50 -17.39 -21.18 11.60
C PRO A 50 -16.85 -20.76 10.24
N PHE A 51 -17.43 -19.71 9.64
CA PHE A 51 -16.85 -19.11 8.45
C PHE A 51 -15.37 -18.86 8.73
N PRO A 52 -14.45 -19.28 7.85
CA PRO A 52 -13.06 -18.86 7.95
C PRO A 52 -13.10 -17.34 8.03
N GLN A 53 -12.66 -16.80 9.17
CA GLN A 53 -12.58 -15.38 9.37
C GLN A 53 -11.74 -14.86 8.20
N PRO A 54 -12.27 -13.96 7.36
CA PRO A 54 -11.52 -13.49 6.21
C PRO A 54 -10.16 -13.01 6.74
N PRO A 55 -9.03 -13.35 6.08
CA PRO A 55 -7.75 -12.82 6.51
C PRO A 55 -7.94 -11.32 6.63
N ALA A 56 -7.78 -10.79 7.85
CA ALA A 56 -7.94 -9.38 8.12
C ALA A 56 -6.98 -8.67 7.18
N GLY A 57 -7.52 -8.11 6.11
CA GLY A 57 -6.72 -7.50 5.07
C GLY A 57 -6.01 -6.33 5.70
N ASP A 58 -4.71 -6.48 5.94
CA ASP A 58 -3.81 -5.46 6.49
C ASP A 58 -3.78 -4.23 5.57
N SER A 59 -4.85 -3.45 5.60
CA SER A 59 -5.03 -2.31 4.74
C SER A 59 -4.16 -1.17 5.28
N PHE A 60 -3.40 -0.51 4.41
CA PHE A 60 -2.57 0.64 4.77
C PHE A 60 -3.36 1.71 5.54
N MET A 61 -4.58 2.02 5.09
CA MET A 61 -5.48 2.97 5.78
C MET A 61 -6.00 2.43 7.11
N GLY A 62 -6.31 1.13 7.22
CA GLY A 62 -6.71 0.52 8.50
C GLY A 62 -5.57 0.61 9.52
N ASN A 63 -4.35 0.23 9.13
CA ASN A 63 -3.18 0.28 10.00
C ASN A 63 -2.74 1.71 10.35
N LEU A 64 -2.93 2.69 9.45
CA LEU A 64 -2.66 4.12 9.71
C LEU A 64 -3.49 4.68 10.86
N PHE A 65 -4.78 4.34 10.90
CA PHE A 65 -5.72 4.93 11.86
C PHE A 65 -5.96 4.07 13.10
N ASP A 66 -5.69 2.77 13.05
CA ASP A 66 -6.02 1.82 14.13
C ASP A 66 -4.81 1.42 14.99
N THR A 67 -3.58 1.36 14.44
CA THR A 67 -2.41 1.01 15.28
C THR A 67 -1.07 1.51 14.72
N ALA A 68 -0.46 2.48 15.42
CA ALA A 68 0.82 3.08 15.02
C ALA A 68 2.00 2.08 14.94
N LYS A 69 2.02 1.05 15.80
CA LYS A 69 3.15 0.10 15.88
C LYS A 69 3.18 -0.92 14.72
N PRO A 70 2.13 -1.71 14.44
CA PRO A 70 2.07 -2.58 13.25
C PRO A 70 2.29 -1.81 11.94
N PHE A 71 1.78 -0.57 11.87
CA PHE A 71 2.04 0.32 10.74
C PHE A 71 3.52 0.64 10.59
N ALA A 72 4.17 1.12 11.66
CA ALA A 72 5.59 1.47 11.63
C ALA A 72 6.48 0.26 11.32
N GLU A 73 6.15 -0.92 11.85
CA GLU A 73 6.87 -2.16 11.57
C GLU A 73 6.78 -2.58 10.10
N LYS A 74 5.59 -2.48 9.48
CA LYS A 74 5.38 -2.88 8.07
C LYS A 74 5.81 -1.82 7.07
N PHE A 75 5.50 -0.56 7.34
CA PHE A 75 5.62 0.54 6.37
C PHE A 75 6.63 1.61 6.76
N GLY A 76 7.18 1.60 7.98
CA GLY A 76 8.05 2.67 8.49
C GLY A 76 9.25 2.97 7.59
N LYS A 77 9.87 1.94 6.99
CA LYS A 77 10.97 2.14 6.03
C LYS A 77 10.53 2.85 4.75
N VAL A 78 9.40 2.42 4.17
CA VAL A 78 8.87 3.02 2.93
C VAL A 78 8.39 4.45 3.20
N PHE A 79 7.66 4.64 4.30
CA PHE A 79 7.20 5.94 4.76
C PHE A 79 8.38 6.91 4.98
N PHE A 80 9.46 6.44 5.63
CA PHE A 80 10.67 7.23 5.83
C PHE A 80 11.26 7.73 4.51
N TYR A 81 11.40 6.87 3.50
CA TYR A 81 11.96 7.29 2.22
C TYR A 81 11.07 8.32 1.51
N ILE A 82 9.77 8.10 1.51
CA ILE A 82 8.82 9.06 0.92
C ILE A 82 8.93 10.41 1.62
N ALA A 83 8.92 10.43 2.95
CA ALA A 83 9.04 11.65 3.73
C ALA A 83 10.40 12.35 3.51
N ALA A 84 11.50 11.61 3.48
CA ALA A 84 12.83 12.17 3.22
C ALA A 84 12.93 12.78 1.82
N ILE A 85 12.43 12.10 0.78
CA ILE A 85 12.41 12.62 -0.58
C ILE A 85 11.54 13.89 -0.66
N ALA A 86 10.36 13.88 -0.04
CA ALA A 86 9.47 15.04 0.00
C ALA A 86 10.13 16.25 0.68
N LEU A 87 10.82 16.02 1.81
CA LEU A 87 11.56 17.07 2.50
C LEU A 87 12.70 17.64 1.65
N VAL A 88 13.49 16.78 0.99
CA VAL A 88 14.58 17.23 0.11
C VAL A 88 14.03 18.01 -1.08
N ALA A 89 12.97 17.52 -1.74
CA ALA A 89 12.35 18.22 -2.85
C ALA A 89 11.81 19.60 -2.42
N ASN A 90 11.13 19.67 -1.28
CA ASN A 90 10.62 20.93 -0.73
C ASN A 90 11.75 21.90 -0.37
N TRP A 91 12.85 21.39 0.21
CA TRP A 91 14.03 22.20 0.51
C TRP A 91 14.68 22.78 -0.74
N LEU A 92 14.88 21.97 -1.78
CA LEU A 92 15.42 22.44 -3.06
C LEU A 92 14.51 23.50 -3.71
N TYR A 93 13.20 23.26 -3.69
CA TYR A 93 12.21 24.20 -4.20
C TYR A 93 12.21 25.53 -3.41
N SER A 94 12.28 25.46 -2.09
CA SER A 94 12.38 26.66 -1.23
C SER A 94 13.64 27.46 -1.51
N ALA A 95 14.79 26.79 -1.66
CA ALA A 95 16.05 27.45 -2.00
C ALA A 95 15.97 28.12 -3.38
N TYR A 96 15.40 27.44 -4.37
CA TYR A 96 15.15 28.01 -5.70
C TYR A 96 14.29 29.27 -5.61
N ASN A 97 13.15 29.20 -4.92
CA ASN A 97 12.27 30.36 -4.75
C ASN A 97 12.94 31.52 -4.01
N ALA A 98 13.83 31.24 -3.05
CA ALA A 98 14.61 32.28 -2.39
C ALA A 98 15.53 33.02 -3.38
N GLY A 99 16.12 32.30 -4.33
CA GLY A 99 16.91 32.90 -5.42
C GLY A 99 16.07 33.66 -6.43
N ASP A 100 14.93 33.11 -6.82
CA ASP A 100 14.00 33.74 -7.78
C ASP A 100 13.41 35.04 -7.22
N ILE A 101 12.88 35.02 -5.99
CA ILE A 101 12.24 36.19 -5.38
C ILE A 101 13.24 37.29 -5.03
N ALA A 102 14.49 36.94 -4.68
CA ALA A 102 15.54 37.91 -4.39
C ALA A 102 16.21 38.50 -5.64
N GLY A 103 15.73 38.12 -6.82
CA GLY A 103 16.10 38.69 -8.10
C GLY A 103 15.67 40.15 -8.27
N ASN A 104 16.48 40.94 -8.97
CA ASN A 104 16.06 42.26 -9.40
C ASN A 104 15.01 42.13 -10.51
N TYR A 105 13.90 42.86 -10.36
CA TYR A 105 12.86 42.96 -11.36
C TYR A 105 13.15 44.16 -12.26
N ASP A 106 13.29 43.90 -13.56
CA ASP A 106 13.41 44.92 -14.58
C ASP A 106 12.02 45.27 -15.12
N ILE A 107 11.65 46.54 -14.95
CA ILE A 107 10.33 47.06 -15.32
C ILE A 107 10.22 47.22 -16.84
N GLU A 108 11.31 47.51 -17.55
CA GLU A 108 11.31 47.76 -18.99
C GLU A 108 11.15 46.44 -19.77
N THR A 109 11.83 45.39 -19.32
CA THR A 109 11.79 44.06 -19.95
C THR A 109 10.74 43.13 -19.33
N GLN A 110 10.06 43.57 -18.26
CA GLN A 110 9.14 42.77 -17.44
C GLN A 110 9.74 41.42 -17.02
N SER A 111 11.06 41.38 -16.82
CA SER A 111 11.80 40.16 -16.54
C SER A 111 12.44 40.24 -15.15
N ARG A 112 12.55 39.08 -14.49
CA ARG A 112 13.21 38.96 -13.20
C ARG A 112 14.52 38.21 -13.37
N SER A 113 15.61 38.79 -12.88
CA SER A 113 16.91 38.12 -12.79
C SER A 113 16.92 37.06 -11.68
N PHE A 114 17.74 36.03 -11.78
CA PHE A 114 17.86 35.03 -10.71
C PHE A 114 19.01 35.37 -9.75
N ASN A 115 18.74 35.41 -8.44
CA ASN A 115 19.78 35.66 -7.43
C ASN A 115 20.43 34.36 -6.97
N PHE A 116 21.50 33.97 -7.66
CA PHE A 116 22.23 32.73 -7.36
C PHE A 116 22.87 32.71 -5.95
N GLY A 117 23.33 33.87 -5.45
CA GLY A 117 23.89 33.97 -4.11
C GLY A 117 22.85 33.65 -3.03
N LYS A 118 21.64 34.21 -3.16
CA LYS A 118 20.55 33.93 -2.22
C LYS A 118 20.08 32.48 -2.30
N PHE A 119 20.02 31.90 -3.51
CA PHE A 119 19.78 30.48 -3.71
C PHE A 119 20.80 29.62 -2.94
N LEU A 120 22.10 29.82 -3.16
CA LEU A 120 23.14 29.04 -2.50
C LEU A 120 23.13 29.21 -0.98
N LEU A 121 22.89 30.42 -0.49
CA LEU A 121 22.80 30.67 0.96
C LEU A 121 21.60 29.93 1.57
N SER A 122 20.40 30.02 0.98
CA SER A 122 19.24 29.26 1.49
C SER A 122 19.48 27.76 1.40
N LEU A 123 20.04 27.28 0.29
CA LEU A 123 20.40 25.87 0.13
C LEU A 123 21.29 25.41 1.28
N LEU A 124 22.44 26.05 1.49
CA LEU A 124 23.43 25.60 2.47
C LEU A 124 23.01 25.83 3.93
N PHE A 125 22.39 26.96 4.25
CA PHE A 125 22.06 27.31 5.63
C PHE A 125 20.80 26.61 6.14
N ASP A 126 19.86 26.24 5.25
CA ASP A 126 18.67 25.49 5.65
C ASP A 126 18.98 23.98 5.74
N ALA A 127 20.06 23.50 5.10
CA ALA A 127 20.43 22.08 5.07
C ALA A 127 20.52 21.42 6.46
N PRO A 128 21.16 22.02 7.49
CA PRO A 128 21.24 21.43 8.83
C PRO A 128 19.86 21.18 9.44
N TRP A 129 18.91 22.08 9.20
CA TRP A 129 17.54 21.93 9.68
C TRP A 129 16.82 20.76 9.00
N ILE A 130 16.97 20.63 7.68
CA ILE A 130 16.38 19.52 6.91
C ILE A 130 16.96 18.17 7.36
N VAL A 131 18.27 18.10 7.59
CA VAL A 131 18.92 16.89 8.13
C VAL A 131 18.35 16.55 9.52
N THR A 132 18.13 17.56 10.37
CA THR A 132 17.51 17.36 11.68
C THR A 132 16.10 16.78 11.55
N GLN A 133 15.27 17.31 10.65
CA GLN A 133 13.92 16.80 10.42
C GLN A 133 13.92 15.34 9.94
N ILE A 134 14.81 15.00 9.00
CA ILE A 134 14.97 13.60 8.52
C ILE A 134 15.39 12.70 9.68
N GLY A 135 16.35 13.13 10.49
CA GLY A 135 16.80 12.39 11.68
C GLY A 135 15.68 12.19 12.70
N LEU A 136 14.86 13.22 12.96
CA LEU A 136 13.72 13.14 13.88
C LEU A 136 12.65 12.17 13.39
N ILE A 137 12.33 12.17 12.09
CA ILE A 137 11.38 11.20 11.53
C ILE A 137 11.92 9.77 11.71
N ARG A 138 13.22 9.56 11.45
CA ARG A 138 13.85 8.27 11.66
C ARG A 138 13.77 7.81 13.11
N LEU A 139 14.13 8.69 14.03
CA LEU A 139 14.08 8.43 15.47
C LEU A 139 12.65 8.11 15.92
N PHE A 140 11.66 8.86 15.44
CA PHE A 140 10.26 8.64 15.78
C PHE A 140 9.77 7.25 15.34
N ILE A 141 10.09 6.85 14.11
CA ILE A 141 9.73 5.51 13.61
C ILE A 141 10.38 4.42 14.46
N GLU A 142 11.67 4.55 14.77
CA GLU A 142 12.38 3.59 15.62
C GLU A 142 11.83 3.54 17.04
N LEU A 143 11.43 4.68 17.60
CA LEU A 143 10.80 4.78 18.91
C LEU A 143 9.45 4.04 18.91
N VAL A 144 8.60 4.28 17.91
CA VAL A 144 7.29 3.62 17.80
C VAL A 144 7.46 2.10 17.72
N ILE A 145 8.41 1.61 16.92
CA ILE A 145 8.70 0.18 16.78
C ILE A 145 9.21 -0.42 18.11
N ASN A 146 10.11 0.29 18.80
CA ASN A 146 10.74 -0.22 20.01
C ASN A 146 9.91 -0.03 21.29
N SER A 147 8.89 0.84 21.28
CA SER A 147 8.06 1.20 22.45
C SER A 147 7.36 0.05 23.17
N GLY A 148 7.19 -1.11 22.51
CA GLY A 148 6.52 -2.28 23.08
C GLY A 148 7.44 -3.46 23.46
N LYS A 149 8.76 -3.31 23.38
CA LYS A 149 9.69 -4.35 23.86
C LYS A 149 9.80 -4.25 25.38
N LYS A 150 9.23 -5.21 26.11
CA LYS A 150 9.50 -5.36 27.54
C LYS A 150 10.92 -5.93 27.70
N ASN A 151 11.76 -5.24 28.45
CA ASN A 151 13.08 -5.71 28.88
C ASN A 151 12.96 -6.95 29.76
#